data_AF-A0A8T6HK53-F1
#
_entry.id   AF-A0A8T6HK53-F1
#
_cell.length_a   1.000
_cell.length_b   1.000
_cell.length_c   1.000
_cell.angle_alpha   90.00
_cell.angle_beta   90.00
_cell.angle_gamma   90.00
#
_symmetry.space_group_name_H-M   'P 1'
#
loop_
_entity.id
_entity.type
_entity.pdbx_description
1 polymer ?
#
loop_
_entity_poly.entity_id
_entity_poly.type
_entity_poly.pdbx_seq_one_letter_code
_entity_poly.pdbx_strand_id
1 'polypeptide(L)'
;MATHEHTINVALGEVLAGLRPHSWRVHAEETRTLQDAAKQPDILIEEASQWPVVIEAERTNHPSAEQDALGRLGLIVNETGKPIESAIALVYPQSVLNLNGQPLRDELGRTDGLEYALYTRTIAGGEERLPESGWLNGSAKDLAMLAHRASMPAPRIERLGVVLEQGIENAAHRFTERHGSHEPGELGPEIASLLGQADDQGGQTRRMAMTVLINARSFHDALAEAGFRIARTGPPPPGEVSRS
;
A
#
# COMPACT_ATOMS: atom_id res chain seq x y z
N MET A 1 3.58 -27.62 -25.48
CA MET A 1 4.59 -27.24 -24.48
C MET A 1 3.84 -26.74 -23.27
N ALA A 2 4.17 -27.20 -22.07
CA ALA A 2 3.57 -26.68 -20.84
C ALA A 2 3.91 -25.20 -20.70
N THR A 3 2.94 -24.36 -20.32
CA THR A 3 3.21 -22.95 -20.04
C THR A 3 4.06 -22.86 -18.77
N HIS A 4 5.17 -22.14 -18.82
CA HIS A 4 6.00 -21.89 -17.64
C HIS A 4 5.24 -20.95 -16.68
N GLU A 5 5.33 -21.21 -15.39
CA GLU A 5 4.65 -20.47 -14.32
C GLU A 5 4.87 -18.96 -14.42
N HIS A 6 6.13 -18.56 -14.64
CA HIS A 6 6.54 -17.20 -14.96
C HIS A 6 5.69 -16.55 -16.08
N THR A 7 5.36 -17.28 -17.14
CA THR A 7 4.51 -16.76 -18.24
C THR A 7 3.06 -16.52 -17.78
N ILE A 8 2.55 -17.35 -16.88
CA ILE A 8 1.22 -17.20 -16.30
C ILE A 8 1.19 -16.01 -15.33
N ASN A 9 2.22 -15.88 -14.48
CA ASN A 9 2.35 -14.77 -13.51
C ASN A 9 2.42 -13.42 -14.22
N VAL A 10 3.23 -13.31 -15.29
CA VAL A 10 3.27 -12.10 -16.14
C VAL A 10 1.91 -11.82 -16.79
N ALA A 11 1.24 -12.84 -17.35
CA ALA A 11 -0.07 -12.69 -17.96
C ALA A 11 -1.15 -12.22 -16.97
N LEU A 12 -1.15 -12.79 -15.75
CA LEU A 12 -2.06 -12.39 -14.70
C LEU A 12 -1.76 -10.96 -14.24
N GLY A 13 -0.49 -10.60 -14.07
CA GLY A 13 -0.08 -9.23 -13.73
C GLY A 13 -0.62 -8.20 -14.71
N GLU A 14 -0.54 -8.48 -16.02
CA GLU A 14 -1.12 -7.61 -17.06
C GLU A 14 -2.65 -7.52 -16.97
N VAL A 15 -3.34 -8.64 -16.75
CA VAL A 15 -4.81 -8.66 -16.56
C VAL A 15 -5.19 -7.80 -15.34
N LEU A 16 -4.49 -7.97 -14.22
CA LEU A 16 -4.73 -7.20 -12.99
C LEU A 16 -4.47 -5.70 -13.19
N ALA A 17 -3.37 -5.34 -13.87
CA ALA A 17 -3.07 -3.94 -14.21
C ALA A 17 -4.18 -3.33 -15.09
N GLY A 18 -4.73 -4.11 -16.04
CA GLY A 18 -5.84 -3.70 -16.90
C GLY A 18 -7.17 -3.47 -16.18
N LEU A 19 -7.38 -4.08 -15.01
CA LEU A 19 -8.59 -3.91 -14.20
C LEU A 19 -8.61 -2.60 -13.39
N ARG A 20 -7.44 -2.06 -13.05
CA ARG A 20 -7.29 -0.76 -12.37
C ARG A 20 -6.22 0.11 -13.04
N PRO A 21 -6.49 0.53 -14.30
CA PRO A 21 -5.54 1.33 -15.05
C PRO A 21 -5.28 2.66 -14.32
N HIS A 22 -4.01 3.08 -14.29
CA HIS A 22 -3.52 4.31 -13.66
C HIS A 22 -3.52 4.36 -12.12
N SER A 23 -4.18 3.44 -11.42
CA SER A 23 -4.12 3.35 -9.96
C SER A 23 -3.04 2.40 -9.49
N TRP A 24 -2.92 1.24 -10.16
CA TRP A 24 -1.99 0.20 -9.77
C TRP A 24 -0.72 0.22 -10.60
N ARG A 25 0.40 0.04 -9.89
CA ARG A 25 1.65 -0.41 -10.48
C ARG A 25 1.79 -1.89 -10.14
N VAL A 26 1.84 -2.73 -11.17
CA VAL A 26 1.92 -4.18 -11.02
C VAL A 26 3.28 -4.65 -11.55
N HIS A 27 4.03 -5.33 -10.69
CA HIS A 27 5.33 -5.89 -10.97
C HIS A 27 5.20 -7.41 -10.97
N ALA A 28 5.13 -8.03 -12.14
CA ALA A 28 5.09 -9.48 -12.26
C ALA A 28 6.48 -10.00 -12.61
N GLU A 29 7.00 -10.92 -11.81
CA GLU A 29 8.28 -11.57 -12.02
C GLU A 29 9.47 -10.59 -12.15
N GLU A 30 9.33 -9.42 -11.53
CA GLU A 30 10.36 -8.39 -11.54
C GLU A 30 11.30 -8.54 -10.33
N THR A 31 12.60 -8.63 -10.61
CA THR A 31 13.64 -8.75 -9.58
C THR A 31 13.84 -7.44 -8.82
N ARG A 32 14.36 -7.52 -7.58
CA ARG A 32 14.77 -6.35 -6.76
C ARG A 32 13.63 -5.37 -6.41
N THR A 33 12.40 -5.86 -6.47
CA THR A 33 11.21 -5.18 -5.97
C THR A 33 11.20 -5.11 -4.43
N LEU A 34 11.77 -6.11 -3.75
CA LEU A 34 11.98 -6.13 -2.30
C LEU A 34 13.44 -5.85 -1.94
N GLN A 35 13.67 -5.31 -0.73
CA GLN A 35 15.02 -5.10 -0.19
C GLN A 35 15.80 -6.41 -0.02
N ASP A 36 15.10 -7.49 0.33
CA ASP A 36 15.65 -8.85 0.28
C ASP A 36 15.52 -9.40 -1.15
N ALA A 37 16.57 -9.21 -1.94
CA ALA A 37 16.58 -9.61 -3.35
C ALA A 37 16.48 -11.14 -3.56
N ALA A 38 16.75 -11.96 -2.55
CA ALA A 38 16.60 -13.42 -2.65
C ALA A 38 15.14 -13.85 -2.55
N LYS A 39 14.25 -12.95 -2.11
CA LYS A 39 12.83 -13.21 -1.88
C LYS A 39 11.95 -12.49 -2.90
N GLN A 40 12.23 -12.69 -4.17
CA GLN A 40 11.44 -12.10 -5.25
C GLN A 40 9.99 -12.63 -5.20
N PRO A 41 8.98 -11.75 -5.23
CA PRO A 41 7.59 -12.15 -5.35
C PRO A 41 7.20 -12.43 -6.80
N ASP A 42 6.21 -13.29 -7.00
CA ASP A 42 5.66 -13.57 -8.34
C ASP A 42 4.93 -12.34 -8.88
N ILE A 43 4.09 -11.70 -8.06
CA ILE A 43 3.42 -10.45 -8.39
C ILE A 43 3.41 -9.52 -7.18
N LEU A 44 3.89 -8.30 -7.35
CA LEU A 44 3.76 -7.19 -6.40
C LEU A 44 2.82 -6.13 -6.97
N ILE A 45 1.82 -5.74 -6.18
CA ILE A 45 0.86 -4.68 -6.50
C ILE A 45 1.11 -3.50 -5.57
N GLU A 46 1.35 -2.33 -6.15
CA GLU A 46 1.53 -1.07 -5.43
C GLU A 46 0.51 -0.02 -5.86
N GLU A 47 0.03 0.75 -4.88
CA GLU A 47 -0.79 1.93 -5.08
C GLU A 47 -0.28 3.04 -4.13
N ALA A 48 -0.16 4.28 -4.64
CA ALA A 48 0.65 5.33 -4.01
C ALA A 48 0.33 5.57 -2.52
N SER A 49 -0.95 5.50 -2.13
CA SER A 49 -1.41 5.78 -0.76
C SER A 49 -1.83 4.55 0.03
N GLN A 50 -1.59 3.33 -0.48
CA GLN A 50 -1.98 2.07 0.17
C GLN A 50 -0.75 1.22 0.49
N TRP A 51 -0.93 0.13 1.23
CA TRP A 51 0.15 -0.83 1.48
C TRP A 51 0.33 -1.75 0.27
N PRO A 52 1.58 -2.16 -0.03
CA PRO A 52 1.83 -3.14 -1.08
C PRO A 52 1.19 -4.48 -0.75
N VAL A 53 0.68 -5.15 -1.78
CA VAL A 53 0.14 -6.52 -1.69
C VAL A 53 0.93 -7.42 -2.61
N VAL A 54 1.35 -8.56 -2.09
CA VAL A 54 2.02 -9.60 -2.88
C VAL A 54 1.05 -10.73 -3.21
N ILE A 55 1.23 -11.33 -4.38
CA ILE A 55 0.60 -12.59 -4.77
C ILE A 55 1.72 -13.59 -5.06
N GLU A 56 1.68 -14.75 -4.42
CA GLU A 56 2.52 -15.92 -4.72
C GLU A 56 1.63 -17.00 -5.32
N ALA A 57 2.02 -17.54 -6.47
CA ALA A 57 1.15 -18.27 -7.34
C ALA A 57 1.74 -19.61 -7.76
N GLU A 58 1.02 -20.68 -7.46
CA GLU A 58 1.42 -22.05 -7.80
C GLU A 58 0.53 -22.66 -8.87
N ARG A 59 1.09 -23.60 -9.64
CA ARG A 59 0.31 -24.29 -10.68
C ARG A 59 -0.71 -25.26 -10.09
N THR A 60 -0.34 -26.00 -9.05
CA THR A 60 -1.20 -27.05 -8.45
C THR A 60 -0.90 -27.34 -6.97
N ASN A 61 -0.03 -26.56 -6.30
CA ASN A 61 0.48 -26.90 -4.98
C ASN A 61 0.06 -25.86 -3.93
N HIS A 62 -1.13 -26.05 -3.35
CA HIS A 62 -1.69 -25.16 -2.33
C HIS A 62 -0.71 -24.92 -1.15
N PRO A 63 -0.12 -25.94 -0.49
CA PRO A 63 0.82 -25.70 0.61
C PRO A 63 2.04 -24.84 0.26
N SER A 64 2.56 -24.97 -0.97
CA SER A 64 3.72 -24.20 -1.42
C SER A 64 3.36 -22.72 -1.58
N ALA A 65 2.23 -22.42 -2.23
CA ALA A 65 1.73 -21.06 -2.38
C ALA A 65 1.49 -20.38 -1.03
N GLU A 66 0.97 -21.12 -0.04
CA GLU A 66 0.79 -20.60 1.32
C GLU A 66 2.12 -20.28 2.00
N GLN A 67 3.07 -21.21 1.93
CA GLN A 67 4.38 -21.03 2.56
C GLN A 67 5.12 -19.84 1.95
N ASP A 68 5.07 -19.68 0.64
CA ASP A 68 5.72 -18.57 -0.04
C ASP A 68 5.04 -17.25 0.32
N ALA A 69 3.70 -17.19 0.30
CA ALA A 69 2.95 -15.98 0.66
C ALA A 69 3.25 -15.52 2.09
N LEU A 70 3.27 -16.46 3.05
CA LEU A 70 3.68 -16.21 4.43
C LEU A 70 5.11 -15.68 4.50
N GLY A 71 6.02 -16.25 3.70
CA GLY A 71 7.42 -15.86 3.61
C GLY A 71 7.67 -14.41 3.16
N ARG A 72 6.63 -13.72 2.63
CA ARG A 72 6.67 -12.32 2.18
C ARG A 72 6.22 -11.32 3.23
N LEU A 73 5.42 -11.75 4.21
CA LEU A 73 4.88 -10.84 5.21
C LEU A 73 6.00 -10.13 5.98
N GLY A 74 5.90 -8.82 6.06
CA GLY A 74 6.83 -7.95 6.77
C GLY A 74 8.12 -7.62 6.03
N LEU A 75 8.36 -8.19 4.85
CA LEU A 75 9.42 -7.72 3.97
C LEU A 75 9.14 -6.30 3.49
N ILE A 76 10.21 -5.58 3.13
CA ILE A 76 10.16 -4.17 2.76
C ILE A 76 10.30 -4.02 1.25
N VAL A 77 9.38 -3.28 0.64
CA VAL A 77 9.47 -2.89 -0.76
C VAL A 77 10.61 -1.90 -0.94
N ASN A 78 11.46 -2.14 -1.94
CA ASN A 78 12.69 -1.39 -2.16
C ASN A 78 12.42 0.08 -2.54
N GLU A 79 11.46 0.33 -3.42
CA GLU A 79 11.16 1.68 -3.92
C GLU A 79 10.44 2.55 -2.88
N THR A 80 9.45 1.99 -2.18
CA THR A 80 8.58 2.76 -1.28
C THR A 80 8.95 2.66 0.19
N GLY A 81 9.77 1.68 0.59
CA GLY A 81 10.10 1.42 1.98
C GLY A 81 8.92 0.90 2.81
N LYS A 82 7.77 0.61 2.18
CA LYS A 82 6.57 0.11 2.86
C LYS A 82 6.72 -1.38 3.16
N PRO A 83 6.26 -1.85 4.33
CA PRO A 83 6.20 -3.27 4.61
C PRO A 83 5.03 -3.93 3.87
N ILE A 84 5.21 -5.20 3.53
CA ILE A 84 4.13 -6.07 3.07
C ILE A 84 3.30 -6.47 4.29
N GLU A 85 2.11 -5.87 4.41
CA GLU A 85 1.16 -6.19 5.47
C GLU A 85 0.24 -7.35 5.07
N SER A 86 0.06 -7.56 3.77
CA SER A 86 -0.81 -8.59 3.22
C SER A 86 -0.19 -9.31 2.03
N ALA A 87 -0.37 -10.62 1.97
CA ALA A 87 0.05 -11.49 0.89
C ALA A 87 -1.07 -12.45 0.50
N ILE A 88 -1.17 -12.78 -0.77
CA ILE A 88 -2.19 -13.68 -1.31
C ILE A 88 -1.49 -14.92 -1.84
N ALA A 89 -1.84 -16.09 -1.31
CA ALA A 89 -1.51 -17.35 -1.95
C ALA A 89 -2.53 -17.61 -3.06
N LEU A 90 -2.07 -18.03 -4.23
CA LEU A 90 -2.88 -18.28 -5.42
C LEU A 90 -2.56 -19.64 -6.01
N VAL A 91 -3.58 -20.37 -6.46
CA VAL A 91 -3.42 -21.59 -7.27
C VAL A 91 -4.20 -21.45 -8.56
N TYR A 92 -3.53 -21.73 -9.67
CA TYR A 92 -4.10 -21.62 -11.00
C TYR A 92 -5.03 -22.79 -11.35
N PRO A 93 -6.17 -22.55 -12.04
CA PRO A 93 -7.00 -23.62 -12.57
C PRO A 93 -6.29 -24.34 -13.71
N GLN A 94 -6.65 -25.62 -13.91
CA GLN A 94 -6.11 -26.44 -15.01
C GLN A 94 -6.33 -25.81 -16.40
N SER A 95 -7.37 -24.99 -16.58
CA SER A 95 -7.70 -24.38 -17.87
C SER A 95 -6.60 -23.43 -18.39
N VAL A 96 -5.78 -22.83 -17.52
CA VAL A 96 -4.73 -21.88 -17.93
C VAL A 96 -3.35 -22.53 -18.11
N LEU A 97 -3.12 -23.73 -17.55
CA LEU A 97 -1.77 -24.30 -17.43
C LEU A 97 -1.11 -24.67 -18.78
N ASN A 98 -1.90 -24.79 -19.84
CA ASN A 98 -1.44 -25.13 -21.18
C ASN A 98 -1.68 -23.99 -22.19
N LEU A 99 -2.06 -22.80 -21.71
CA LEU A 99 -2.39 -21.67 -22.59
C LEU A 99 -1.24 -20.69 -22.76
N ASN A 100 -1.17 -20.20 -23.98
CA ASN A 100 -0.30 -19.19 -24.58
C ASN A 100 -0.75 -17.75 -24.64
N GLY A 101 0.12 -16.74 -24.56
CA GLY A 101 -0.09 -15.42 -25.20
C GLY A 101 -1.49 -14.81 -24.98
N GLN A 102 -2.18 -14.47 -26.07
CA GLN A 102 -3.54 -13.90 -26.01
C GLN A 102 -4.58 -14.90 -25.47
N PRO A 103 -4.64 -16.17 -25.92
CA PRO A 103 -5.56 -17.16 -25.33
C PRO A 103 -5.44 -17.30 -23.81
N LEU A 104 -4.22 -17.18 -23.26
CA LEU A 104 -3.99 -17.20 -21.82
C LEU A 104 -4.60 -15.98 -21.12
N ARG A 105 -4.45 -14.78 -21.69
CA ARG A 105 -5.02 -13.54 -21.14
C ARG A 105 -6.54 -13.56 -21.19
N ASP A 106 -7.09 -14.05 -22.30
CA ASP A 106 -8.53 -14.19 -22.47
C ASP A 106 -9.12 -15.18 -21.44
N GLU A 107 -8.43 -16.31 -21.22
CA GLU A 107 -8.87 -17.28 -20.21
C GLU A 107 -8.71 -16.73 -18.78
N LEU A 108 -7.58 -16.10 -18.44
CA LEU A 108 -7.38 -15.47 -17.13
C LEU A 108 -8.41 -14.35 -16.86
N GLY A 109 -8.82 -13.62 -17.91
CA GLY A 109 -9.84 -12.58 -17.81
C GLY A 109 -11.27 -13.09 -17.65
N ARG A 110 -11.53 -14.38 -17.96
CA ARG A 110 -12.87 -14.98 -17.99
C ARG A 110 -13.09 -16.05 -16.92
N THR A 111 -12.04 -16.78 -16.54
CA THR A 111 -12.13 -17.90 -15.60
C THR A 111 -12.57 -17.41 -14.22
N ASP A 112 -13.38 -18.21 -13.55
CA ASP A 112 -13.76 -18.10 -12.14
C ASP A 112 -13.05 -19.16 -11.28
N GLY A 113 -12.13 -19.92 -11.86
CA GLY A 113 -11.44 -21.04 -11.23
C GLY A 113 -10.17 -20.68 -10.44
N LEU A 114 -9.86 -19.40 -10.20
CA LEU A 114 -8.69 -19.03 -9.41
C LEU A 114 -8.97 -19.34 -7.94
N GLU A 115 -8.10 -20.13 -7.31
CA GLU A 115 -8.19 -20.43 -5.89
C GLU A 115 -7.22 -19.56 -5.11
N TYR A 116 -7.68 -18.80 -4.11
CA TYR A 116 -6.80 -17.93 -3.34
C TYR A 116 -7.12 -17.86 -1.85
N ALA A 117 -6.09 -17.57 -1.05
CA ALA A 117 -6.18 -17.27 0.37
C ALA A 117 -5.36 -16.01 0.70
N LEU A 118 -5.94 -15.13 1.51
CA LEU A 118 -5.29 -13.91 1.97
C LEU A 118 -4.64 -14.15 3.33
N TYR A 119 -3.42 -13.68 3.47
CA TYR A 119 -2.69 -13.61 4.73
C TYR A 119 -2.44 -12.16 5.09
N THR A 120 -2.66 -11.79 6.34
CA THR A 120 -2.45 -10.42 6.83
C THR A 120 -1.73 -10.44 8.17
N ARG A 121 -0.78 -9.51 8.35
CA ARG A 121 -0.08 -9.35 9.63
C ARG A 121 -1.00 -8.70 10.67
N THR A 122 -0.99 -9.26 11.86
CA THR A 122 -1.68 -8.67 13.01
C THR A 122 -0.81 -7.61 13.67
N ILE A 123 -1.45 -6.72 14.44
CA ILE A 123 -0.77 -5.70 15.24
C ILE A 123 0.18 -6.33 16.27
N ALA A 124 -0.18 -7.52 16.79
CA ALA A 124 0.58 -8.26 17.79
C ALA A 124 1.79 -9.03 17.20
N GLY A 125 2.01 -8.96 15.88
CA GLY A 125 3.11 -9.64 15.21
C GLY A 125 2.82 -11.09 14.82
N GLY A 126 1.56 -11.52 14.90
CA GLY A 126 1.09 -12.78 14.30
C GLY A 126 0.53 -12.57 12.90
N GLU A 127 -0.16 -13.60 12.39
CA GLU A 127 -0.71 -13.64 11.03
C GLU A 127 -2.14 -14.17 11.10
N GLU A 128 -3.01 -13.61 10.27
CA GLU A 128 -4.39 -14.03 10.08
C GLU A 128 -4.58 -14.52 8.64
N ARG A 129 -5.38 -15.57 8.47
CA ARG A 129 -5.70 -16.17 7.18
C ARG A 129 -7.18 -15.99 6.88
N LEU A 130 -7.50 -15.59 5.65
CA LEU A 130 -8.85 -15.55 5.10
C LEU A 130 -8.91 -16.38 3.81
N PRO A 131 -9.72 -17.45 3.74
CA PRO A 131 -10.61 -17.95 4.80
C PRO A 131 -9.79 -18.60 5.93
N GLU A 132 -10.38 -18.87 7.08
CA GLU A 132 -9.66 -19.60 8.15
C GLU A 132 -9.26 -21.02 7.72
N SER A 133 -10.04 -21.63 6.82
CA SER A 133 -9.74 -22.93 6.21
C SER A 133 -10.31 -23.00 4.78
N GLY A 134 -9.70 -23.84 3.94
CA GLY A 134 -10.06 -23.94 2.52
C GLY A 134 -9.56 -22.75 1.71
N TRP A 135 -10.11 -22.54 0.52
CA TRP A 135 -9.69 -21.51 -0.42
C TRP A 135 -10.89 -20.75 -0.95
N LEU A 136 -10.75 -19.44 -1.15
CA LEU A 136 -11.72 -18.69 -1.94
C LEU A 136 -11.55 -19.13 -3.40
N ASN A 137 -12.64 -19.09 -4.14
CA ASN A 137 -12.66 -19.38 -5.56
C ASN A 137 -13.32 -18.21 -6.29
N GLY A 138 -12.72 -17.73 -7.37
CA GLY A 138 -13.27 -16.60 -8.10
C GLY A 138 -12.46 -16.19 -9.33
N SER A 139 -12.85 -15.06 -9.90
CA SER A 139 -12.24 -14.51 -11.11
C SER A 139 -11.06 -13.59 -10.81
N ALA A 140 -10.32 -13.19 -11.85
CA ALA A 140 -9.29 -12.15 -11.72
C ALA A 140 -9.86 -10.82 -11.19
N LYS A 141 -11.16 -10.54 -11.41
CA LYS A 141 -11.83 -9.35 -10.85
C LYS A 141 -12.03 -9.47 -9.34
N ASP A 142 -12.39 -10.65 -8.87
CA ASP A 142 -12.57 -10.93 -7.45
C ASP A 142 -11.22 -10.87 -6.73
N LEU A 143 -10.18 -11.42 -7.34
CA LEU A 143 -8.80 -11.31 -6.88
C LEU A 143 -8.33 -9.85 -6.81
N ALA A 144 -8.59 -9.05 -7.84
CA ALA A 144 -8.26 -7.62 -7.84
C ALA A 144 -9.02 -6.84 -6.75
N MET A 145 -10.29 -7.18 -6.52
CA MET A 145 -11.07 -6.58 -5.43
C MET A 145 -10.49 -6.96 -4.06
N LEU A 146 -10.09 -8.23 -3.88
CA LEU A 146 -9.45 -8.70 -2.67
C LEU A 146 -8.12 -7.98 -2.42
N ALA A 147 -7.24 -7.92 -3.43
CA ALA A 147 -5.95 -7.23 -3.32
C ALA A 147 -6.13 -5.73 -2.99
N HIS A 148 -7.11 -5.06 -3.60
CA HIS A 148 -7.43 -3.68 -3.24
C HIS A 148 -7.84 -3.55 -1.78
N ARG A 149 -8.71 -4.43 -1.26
CA ARG A 149 -9.09 -4.37 0.16
C ARG A 149 -7.93 -4.72 1.09
N ALA A 150 -7.11 -5.70 0.72
CA ALA A 150 -5.95 -6.13 1.48
C ALA A 150 -4.90 -5.02 1.63
N SER A 151 -4.79 -4.13 0.64
CA SER A 151 -3.90 -2.97 0.69
C SER A 151 -4.33 -1.89 1.71
N MET A 152 -5.53 -2.02 2.30
CA MET A 152 -6.10 -1.13 3.32
C MET A 152 -6.43 -1.91 4.61
N PRO A 153 -5.42 -2.43 5.32
CA PRO A 153 -5.65 -3.23 6.53
C PRO A 153 -6.27 -2.38 7.64
N ALA A 154 -7.55 -2.62 7.96
CA ALA A 154 -8.32 -1.82 8.93
C ALA A 154 -7.63 -1.68 10.30
N PRO A 155 -7.05 -2.73 10.91
CA PRO A 155 -6.36 -2.59 12.19
C PRO A 155 -5.16 -1.62 12.13
N ARG A 156 -4.49 -1.53 10.98
CA ARG A 156 -3.39 -0.57 10.78
C ARG A 156 -3.92 0.85 10.67
N ILE A 157 -5.00 1.05 9.93
CA ILE A 157 -5.64 2.37 9.78
C ILE A 157 -6.11 2.88 11.15
N GLU A 158 -6.77 2.04 11.95
CA GLU A 158 -7.19 2.39 13.31
C GLU A 158 -6.00 2.75 14.20
N ARG A 159 -4.93 1.93 14.18
CA ARG A 159 -3.71 2.21 14.94
C ARG A 159 -3.05 3.52 14.53
N LEU A 160 -3.03 3.85 13.24
CA LEU A 160 -2.50 5.12 12.77
C LEU A 160 -3.34 6.30 13.26
N GLY A 161 -4.67 6.15 13.33
CA GLY A 161 -5.57 7.13 13.93
C GLY A 161 -5.19 7.43 15.39
N VAL A 162 -5.01 6.38 16.20
CA VAL A 162 -4.59 6.53 17.60
C VAL A 162 -3.23 7.21 17.74
N VAL A 163 -2.25 6.85 16.90
CA VAL A 163 -0.92 7.48 16.92
C VAL A 163 -0.98 8.95 16.50
N LEU A 164 -1.82 9.28 15.52
CA LEU A 164 -2.04 10.66 15.06
C LEU A 164 -2.68 11.51 16.16
N GLU A 165 -3.74 11.01 16.79
CA GLU A 165 -4.40 11.68 17.91
C GLU A 165 -3.42 11.93 19.06
N GLN A 166 -2.67 10.91 19.46
CA GLN A 166 -1.65 11.05 20.50
C GLN A 166 -0.56 12.07 20.13
N GLY A 167 -0.17 12.12 18.85
CA GLY A 167 0.76 13.11 18.31
C GLY A 167 0.23 14.54 18.42
N ILE A 168 -1.04 14.75 18.07
CA ILE A 168 -1.75 16.03 18.21
C ILE A 168 -1.79 16.46 19.68
N GLU A 169 -2.15 15.55 20.58
CA GLU A 169 -2.21 15.82 22.02
C GLU A 169 -0.83 16.20 22.57
N ASN A 170 0.20 15.44 22.23
CA ASN A 170 1.57 15.71 22.68
C ASN A 170 2.09 17.05 22.14
N ALA A 171 1.80 17.38 20.88
CA ALA A 171 2.17 18.66 20.30
C ALA A 171 1.44 19.82 21.00
N ALA A 172 0.14 19.66 21.27
CA ALA A 172 -0.66 20.66 21.97
C ALA A 172 -0.18 20.87 23.41
N HIS A 173 0.19 19.79 24.11
CA HIS A 173 0.75 19.88 25.45
C HIS A 173 2.09 20.62 25.46
N ARG A 174 3.03 20.25 24.58
CA ARG A 174 4.31 20.96 24.42
C ARG A 174 4.15 22.42 24.04
N PHE A 175 3.14 22.73 23.23
CA PHE A 175 2.80 24.11 22.92
C PHE A 175 2.32 24.84 24.18
N THR A 176 1.42 24.23 24.95
CA THR A 176 0.90 24.80 26.22
C THR A 176 2.02 25.07 27.21
N GLU A 177 2.99 24.14 27.36
CA GLU A 177 4.12 24.30 28.27
C GLU A 177 5.03 25.50 27.91
N ARG A 178 5.08 25.88 26.63
CA ARG A 178 5.95 26.97 26.13
C ARG A 178 5.22 28.28 25.88
N HIS A 179 3.93 28.20 25.58
CA HIS A 179 3.07 29.29 25.13
C HIS A 179 1.69 29.07 25.73
N GLY A 180 1.61 29.17 27.05
CA GLY A 180 0.38 29.03 27.80
C GLY A 180 -0.59 30.20 27.55
N SER A 181 -1.45 30.44 28.53
CA SER A 181 -2.49 31.48 28.46
C SER A 181 -2.36 32.52 29.58
N HIS A 182 -1.22 32.56 30.27
CA HIS A 182 -1.10 33.19 31.60
C HIS A 182 -0.10 34.35 31.61
N GLU A 183 0.80 34.44 30.64
CA GLU A 183 1.85 35.47 30.59
C GLU A 183 1.75 36.37 29.34
N PRO A 184 2.06 37.67 29.44
CA PRO A 184 2.15 38.57 28.30
C PRO A 184 3.21 38.09 27.29
N GLY A 185 2.83 38.01 26.00
CA GLY A 185 3.72 37.56 24.92
C GLY A 185 3.64 36.06 24.61
N GLU A 186 2.79 35.30 25.31
CA GLU A 186 2.47 33.92 24.93
C GLU A 186 1.59 33.87 23.67
N LEU A 187 1.84 32.87 22.83
CA LEU A 187 1.17 32.70 21.55
C LEU A 187 -0.23 32.06 21.67
N GLY A 188 -0.58 31.48 22.82
CA GLY A 188 -1.88 30.82 23.04
C GLY A 188 -3.08 31.72 22.75
N PRO A 189 -3.17 32.93 23.37
CA PRO A 189 -4.25 33.87 23.10
C PRO A 189 -4.30 34.37 21.65
N GLU A 190 -3.15 34.57 21.01
CA GLU A 190 -3.08 35.01 19.61
C GLU A 190 -3.64 33.94 18.66
N ILE A 191 -3.23 32.68 18.85
CA ILE A 191 -3.76 31.54 18.08
C ILE A 191 -5.27 31.39 18.30
N ALA A 192 -5.73 31.52 19.54
CA ALA A 192 -7.15 31.45 19.84
C ALA A 192 -7.94 32.54 19.11
N SER A 193 -7.41 33.77 19.09
CA SER A 193 -7.99 34.88 18.34
C SER A 193 -8.03 34.60 16.83
N LEU A 194 -6.93 34.11 16.24
CA LEU A 194 -6.86 33.75 14.81
C LEU A 194 -7.85 32.66 14.43
N LEU A 195 -8.09 31.70 15.32
CA LEU A 195 -9.04 30.61 15.13
C LEU A 195 -10.49 31.01 15.46
N GLY A 196 -10.72 32.23 15.97
CA GLY A 196 -12.03 32.69 16.41
C GLY A 196 -12.57 31.88 17.60
N GLN A 197 -11.70 31.33 18.44
CA GLN A 197 -12.04 30.49 19.59
C GLN A 197 -11.58 31.12 20.90
N ALA A 198 -12.16 30.66 22.01
CA ALA A 198 -11.64 30.97 23.35
C ALA A 198 -10.48 30.02 23.66
N ASP A 199 -9.46 30.51 24.36
CA ASP A 199 -8.39 29.65 24.83
C ASP A 199 -8.79 29.00 26.17
N ASP A 200 -9.28 27.76 26.13
CA ASP A 200 -9.72 27.05 27.32
C ASP A 200 -8.57 26.32 28.05
N GLN A 201 -8.76 26.06 29.35
CA GLN A 201 -7.82 25.26 30.14
C GLN A 201 -7.77 23.79 29.70
N GLY A 202 -8.81 23.30 29.02
CA GLY A 202 -8.84 21.96 28.46
C GLY A 202 -7.92 21.77 27.24
N GLY A 203 -7.34 22.85 26.70
CA GLY A 203 -6.44 22.84 25.55
C GLY A 203 -7.10 22.51 24.22
N GLN A 204 -8.43 22.67 24.08
CA GLN A 204 -9.12 22.33 22.82
C GLN A 204 -8.59 23.16 21.65
N THR A 205 -8.51 24.48 21.84
CA THR A 205 -8.06 25.43 20.81
C THR A 205 -6.63 25.12 20.35
N ARG A 206 -5.76 24.71 21.28
CA ARG A 206 -4.40 24.26 20.97
C ARG A 206 -4.38 22.92 20.21
N ARG A 207 -5.20 21.94 20.58
CA ARG A 207 -5.35 20.69 19.81
C ARG A 207 -5.85 20.96 18.38
N MET A 208 -6.81 21.86 18.23
CA MET A 208 -7.31 22.25 16.91
C MET A 208 -6.21 22.94 16.09
N ALA A 209 -5.47 23.87 16.68
CA ALA A 209 -4.33 24.51 16.03
C ALA A 209 -3.29 23.49 15.54
N MET A 210 -2.91 22.53 16.39
CA MET A 210 -1.95 21.49 16.01
C MET A 210 -2.48 20.58 14.91
N THR A 211 -3.78 20.27 14.92
CA THR A 211 -4.43 19.49 13.86
C THR A 211 -4.35 20.23 12.51
N VAL A 212 -4.64 21.53 12.50
CA VAL A 212 -4.52 22.37 11.29
C VAL A 212 -3.09 22.38 10.76
N LEU A 213 -2.09 22.52 11.63
CA LEU A 213 -0.68 22.51 11.24
C LEU A 213 -0.25 21.16 10.66
N ILE A 214 -0.68 20.04 11.25
CA ILE A 214 -0.38 18.71 10.72
C ILE A 214 -1.02 18.52 9.34
N ASN A 215 -2.29 18.90 9.16
CA ASN A 215 -2.96 18.82 7.86
C ASN A 215 -2.26 19.68 6.80
N ALA A 216 -1.86 20.91 7.16
CA ALA A 216 -1.11 21.78 6.26
C ALA A 216 0.23 21.17 5.87
N ARG A 217 0.92 20.52 6.81
CA ARG A 217 2.17 19.81 6.56
C ARG A 217 1.95 18.64 5.60
N SER A 218 0.97 17.78 5.85
CA SER A 218 0.63 16.65 4.98
C SER A 218 0.30 17.10 3.55
N PHE A 219 -0.42 18.22 3.41
CA PHE A 219 -0.67 18.82 2.09
C PHE A 219 0.62 19.26 1.39
N HIS A 220 1.51 19.99 2.09
CA HIS A 220 2.78 20.43 1.52
C HIS A 220 3.70 19.26 1.14
N ASP A 221 3.73 18.20 1.94
CA ASP A 221 4.52 16.99 1.64
C ASP A 221 3.98 16.28 0.39
N ALA A 222 2.66 16.12 0.28
CA ALA A 222 2.02 15.54 -0.91
C ALA A 222 2.25 16.39 -2.17
N LEU A 223 2.18 17.72 -2.05
CA LEU A 223 2.45 18.64 -3.15
C LEU A 223 3.91 18.57 -3.61
N ALA A 224 4.85 18.51 -2.67
CA ALA A 224 6.28 18.36 -2.98
C ALA A 224 6.54 17.04 -3.72
N GLU A 225 5.97 15.93 -3.25
CA GLU A 225 6.11 14.62 -3.91
C GLU A 225 5.52 14.61 -5.33
N ALA A 226 4.37 15.25 -5.54
CA ALA A 226 3.80 15.41 -6.87
C ALA A 226 4.70 16.24 -7.79
N GLY A 227 5.28 17.34 -7.29
CA GLY A 227 6.23 18.17 -8.02
C GLY A 227 7.49 17.41 -8.44
N PHE A 228 8.05 16.58 -7.55
CA PHE A 228 9.19 15.72 -7.88
C PHE A 228 8.88 14.67 -8.94
N ARG A 229 7.67 14.09 -8.92
CA ARG A 229 7.24 13.13 -9.96
C ARG A 229 7.14 13.78 -11.33
N ILE A 230 6.57 14.99 -11.42
CA ILE A 230 6.51 15.76 -12.68
C ILE A 230 7.92 16.09 -13.20
N ALA A 231 8.85 16.47 -12.32
CA ALA A 231 10.23 16.76 -12.73
C ALA A 231 11.00 15.54 -13.25
N ARG A 232 10.61 14.32 -12.83
CA ARG A 232 11.22 13.06 -13.30
C ARG A 232 10.60 12.50 -14.57
N THR A 233 9.34 12.81 -14.86
CA THR A 233 8.61 12.32 -16.05
C THR A 233 8.44 13.36 -17.14
N GLY A 234 8.77 14.64 -16.86
CA GLY A 234 8.76 15.70 -17.84
C GLY A 234 9.88 15.56 -18.88
N PRO A 235 9.70 16.12 -20.10
CA PRO A 235 10.78 16.19 -21.07
C PRO A 235 11.98 16.95 -20.46
N PRO A 236 13.22 16.60 -20.83
CA PRO A 236 14.39 17.30 -20.33
C PRO A 236 14.26 18.80 -20.61
N PRO A 237 14.75 19.67 -19.71
CA PRO A 237 14.69 21.11 -19.92
C PRO A 237 15.36 21.45 -21.27
N PRO A 238 14.74 22.32 -22.08
CA PRO A 238 15.28 22.67 -23.39
C PRO A 238 16.65 23.35 -23.22
N GLY A 239 17.73 22.62 -23.49
CA GLY A 239 19.08 23.17 -23.41
C GLY A 239 20.23 22.16 -23.21
N GLU A 240 19.99 20.96 -22.69
CA GLU A 240 21.04 19.95 -22.59
C GLU A 240 21.15 19.12 -23.86
N VAL A 241 21.76 19.72 -24.89
CA VAL A 241 22.33 18.98 -26.01
C VAL A 241 23.58 18.27 -25.49
N SER A 242 23.56 16.94 -25.46
CA SER A 242 24.74 16.10 -25.23
C SER A 242 25.88 16.58 -26.12
N ARG A 243 26.94 17.11 -25.51
CA ARG A 243 28.23 17.22 -26.16
C ARG A 243 28.80 15.81 -26.20
N SER A 244 28.80 15.24 -27.40
CA SER A 244 29.54 14.03 -27.78
C SER A 244 31.05 14.21 -27.60
#